data_AF-A0A954FHQ0-F1
#
_entry.id   AF-A0A954FHQ0-F1
#
_cell.length_a   1.000
_cell.length_b   1.000
_cell.length_c   1.000
_cell.angle_alpha   90.00
_cell.angle_beta   90.00
_cell.angle_gamma   90.00
#
_symmetry.space_group_name_H-M   'P 1'
#
loop_
_entity.id
_entity.type
_entity.pdbx_description
1 polymer ?
#
loop_
_entity_poly.entity_id
_entity_poly.type
_entity_poly.pdbx_seq_one_letter_code
_entity_poly.pdbx_strand_id
1 'polypeptide(L)'
;ASLGYAVVGFLAFRGSLGMRAAAVVGPAMFQLGAAGGHIYQMITAHNFAPGNAGVMFYSDILLPIIGFVLLGMQSRCQKAANTAHEL
;
A
#
# COMPACT_ATOMS: atom_id res chain seq x y z
N ALA A 1 -6.18 -12.93 2.11
CA ALA A 1 -5.14 -12.24 1.30
C ALA A 1 -3.92 -11.80 2.14
N SER A 2 -4.13 -11.28 3.34
CA SER A 2 -3.10 -10.61 4.16
C SER A 2 -1.81 -11.41 4.42
N LEU A 3 -1.89 -12.74 4.61
CA LEU A 3 -0.69 -13.57 4.78
C LEU A 3 0.22 -13.56 3.54
N GLY A 4 -0.36 -13.68 2.34
CA GLY A 4 0.41 -13.65 1.09
C GLY A 4 1.10 -12.31 0.89
N TYR A 5 0.40 -11.21 1.19
CA TYR A 5 0.98 -9.87 1.18
C TYR A 5 2.13 -9.72 2.17
N ALA A 6 2.00 -10.26 3.38
CA ALA A 6 3.09 -10.23 4.37
C ALA A 6 4.34 -10.97 3.86
N VAL A 7 4.18 -12.15 3.26
CA VAL A 7 5.29 -12.92 2.67
C VAL A 7 6.00 -12.10 1.59
N VAL A 8 5.26 -11.47 0.67
CA VAL A 8 5.86 -10.60 -0.37
C VAL A 8 6.59 -9.41 0.27
N GLY A 9 6.03 -8.84 1.34
CA GLY A 9 6.69 -7.80 2.14
C GLY A 9 8.03 -8.25 2.73
N PHE A 10 8.10 -9.45 3.31
CA PHE A 10 9.37 -10.00 3.81
C PHE A 10 10.39 -10.21 2.69
N LEU A 11 9.97 -10.74 1.54
CA LEU A 11 10.86 -10.92 0.38
C LEU A 11 11.37 -9.58 -0.15
N ALA A 12 10.53 -8.54 -0.14
CA ALA A 12 10.88 -7.21 -0.61
C ALA A 12 11.93 -6.48 0.25
N PHE A 13 12.10 -6.87 1.52
CA PHE A 13 13.10 -6.26 2.42
C PHE A 13 14.51 -6.30 1.81
N ARG A 14 14.91 -7.46 1.26
CA ARG A 14 16.17 -7.65 0.53
C ARG A 14 15.99 -7.74 -0.99
N GLY A 15 14.79 -7.50 -1.48
CA GLY A 15 14.45 -7.57 -2.90
C GLY A 15 14.84 -6.32 -3.69
N SER A 16 14.74 -6.44 -5.01
CA SER A 16 14.87 -5.31 -5.94
C SER A 16 13.78 -4.26 -5.75
N LEU A 17 13.96 -3.08 -6.36
CA LEU A 17 12.92 -2.05 -6.39
C LEU A 17 11.60 -2.58 -6.96
N GLY A 18 11.65 -3.47 -7.95
CA GLY A 18 10.47 -4.14 -8.51
C GLY A 18 9.77 -5.06 -7.51
N MET A 19 10.52 -5.82 -6.70
CA MET A 19 9.94 -6.63 -5.61
C MET A 19 9.27 -5.76 -4.55
N ARG A 20 9.86 -4.62 -4.22
CA ARG A 20 9.28 -3.65 -3.29
C ARG A 20 8.04 -2.99 -3.87
N ALA A 21 8.02 -2.70 -5.17
CA ALA A 21 6.82 -2.24 -5.85
C ALA A 21 5.70 -3.27 -5.77
N ALA A 22 5.98 -4.56 -6.03
CA ALA A 22 4.99 -5.62 -5.90
C ALA A 22 4.44 -5.75 -4.46
N ALA A 23 5.30 -5.60 -3.45
CA ALA A 23 4.92 -5.60 -2.04
C ALA A 23 4.02 -4.42 -1.64
N VAL A 24 4.03 -3.32 -2.40
CA VAL A 24 3.16 -2.15 -2.16
C VAL A 24 1.88 -2.22 -2.99
N VAL A 25 1.99 -2.53 -4.28
CA VAL A 25 0.85 -2.50 -5.23
C VAL A 25 -0.22 -3.52 -4.85
N GLY A 26 0.17 -4.75 -4.49
CA GLY A 26 -0.79 -5.80 -4.13
C GLY A 26 -1.70 -5.41 -2.96
N PRO A 27 -1.15 -5.09 -1.77
CA PRO A 27 -1.93 -4.63 -0.63
C PRO A 27 -2.70 -3.34 -0.91
N ALA A 28 -2.10 -2.39 -1.64
CA ALA A 28 -2.74 -1.12 -1.97
C ALA A 28 -4.03 -1.32 -2.76
N MET A 29 -4.00 -2.13 -3.81
CA MET A 29 -5.18 -2.41 -4.63
C MET A 29 -6.26 -3.15 -3.83
N PHE A 30 -5.86 -4.08 -2.96
CA PHE A 30 -6.78 -4.78 -2.08
C PHE A 30 -7.48 -3.82 -1.10
N GLN A 31 -6.72 -2.94 -0.45
CA GLN A 31 -7.26 -1.96 0.50
C GLN A 31 -8.16 -0.94 -0.19
N LEU A 32 -7.77 -0.39 -1.34
CA LEU A 32 -8.63 0.53 -2.10
C LEU A 32 -9.93 -0.14 -2.55
N GLY A 33 -9.89 -1.43 -2.90
CA GLY A 33 -11.09 -2.23 -3.15
C GLY A 33 -11.99 -2.36 -1.91
N ALA A 34 -11.39 -2.61 -0.73
CA ALA A 34 -12.11 -2.66 0.53
C ALA A 34 -12.74 -1.30 0.90
N ALA A 35 -12.03 -0.19 0.69
CA ALA A 35 -12.58 1.16 0.86
C ALA A 35 -13.82 1.40 -0.02
N GLY A 36 -13.79 0.92 -1.27
CA GLY A 36 -14.97 0.95 -2.15
C GLY A 36 -16.14 0.14 -1.59
N GLY A 37 -15.87 -1.05 -1.03
CA GLY A 37 -16.86 -1.86 -0.32
C GLY A 37 -17.44 -1.15 0.91
N HIS A 38 -16.60 -0.48 1.69
CA HIS A 38 -17.02 0.33 2.83
C HIS A 38 -17.94 1.48 2.42
N ILE A 39 -17.59 2.22 1.36
CA ILE A 39 -18.44 3.27 0.77
C ILE A 39 -19.79 2.70 0.37
N TYR A 40 -19.81 1.58 -0.33
CA TYR A 40 -21.04 0.93 -0.75
C TYR A 40 -21.95 0.60 0.45
N GLN A 41 -21.40 0.04 1.54
CA GLN A 41 -22.17 -0.28 2.75
C GLN A 41 -22.63 0.97 3.51
N MET A 42 -21.82 2.03 3.55
CA MET A 42 -22.20 3.31 4.15
C MET A 42 -23.40 3.92 3.43
N ILE A 43 -23.45 3.81 2.10
CA ILE A 43 -24.53 4.38 1.28
C ILE A 43 -25.78 3.49 1.33
N THR A 44 -25.64 2.18 1.12
CA THR A 44 -26.80 1.29 0.91
C THR A 44 -27.41 0.76 2.21
N ALA A 45 -26.58 0.54 3.23
CA ALA A 45 -27.01 -0.04 4.50
C ALA A 45 -26.90 0.94 5.68
N HIS A 46 -26.49 2.19 5.44
CA HIS A 46 -26.19 3.17 6.49
C HIS A 46 -25.27 2.62 7.59
N ASN A 47 -24.36 1.71 7.23
CA ASN A 47 -23.49 1.06 8.18
C ASN A 47 -22.29 1.95 8.51
N PHE A 48 -22.42 2.79 9.53
CA PHE A 48 -21.33 3.63 10.04
C PHE A 48 -20.69 3.07 11.32
N ALA A 49 -20.83 1.76 11.55
CA ALA A 49 -20.17 1.11 12.68
C ALA A 49 -18.63 1.23 12.55
N PRO A 50 -17.89 1.25 13.66
CA PRO A 50 -16.43 1.40 13.66
C PRO A 50 -15.67 0.35 12.79
N GLY A 51 -16.27 -0.81 12.54
CA GLY A 51 -15.71 -1.85 11.67
C GLY A 51 -15.92 -1.64 10.17
N ASN A 52 -16.69 -0.62 9.76
CA ASN A 52 -16.95 -0.29 8.36
C ASN A 52 -16.54 1.14 8.00
N ALA A 53 -16.76 2.09 8.92
CA ALA A 53 -16.45 3.50 8.71
C ALA A 53 -15.26 3.95 9.59
N GLY A 54 -14.97 5.25 9.57
CA GLY A 54 -13.95 5.84 10.43
C GLY A 54 -12.56 5.25 10.16
N VAL A 55 -11.89 4.77 11.22
CA VAL A 55 -10.50 4.30 11.15
C VAL A 55 -10.32 3.18 10.12
N MET A 56 -11.27 2.25 10.01
CA MET A 56 -11.16 1.14 9.06
C MET A 56 -11.09 1.67 7.62
N PHE A 57 -12.09 2.46 7.23
CA PHE A 57 -12.17 3.10 5.92
C PHE A 57 -10.98 4.01 5.62
N TYR A 58 -10.57 4.88 6.57
CA TYR A 58 -9.44 5.78 6.34
C TYR A 58 -8.11 5.03 6.22
N SER A 59 -7.93 3.94 6.97
CA SER A 59 -6.71 3.13 6.87
C SER A 59 -6.54 2.49 5.50
N ASP A 60 -7.64 2.09 4.87
CA ASP A 60 -7.66 1.52 3.53
C ASP A 60 -7.25 2.52 2.43
N ILE A 61 -7.19 3.82 2.75
CA ILE A 61 -6.76 4.89 1.83
C ILE A 61 -5.37 5.41 2.21
N LEU A 62 -5.12 5.65 3.50
CA LEU A 62 -3.86 6.22 3.97
C LEU A 62 -2.69 5.25 3.84
N LEU A 63 -2.88 3.96 4.12
CA LEU A 63 -1.80 2.97 4.00
C LEU A 63 -1.29 2.82 2.56
N PRO A 64 -2.15 2.73 1.53
CA PRO A 64 -1.71 2.78 0.13
C PRO A 64 -0.89 4.03 -0.20
N ILE A 65 -1.36 5.21 0.21
CA ILE A 65 -0.68 6.49 -0.06
C ILE A 65 0.72 6.48 0.57
N ILE A 66 0.84 6.10 1.85
CA ILE A 66 2.12 6.01 2.54
C ILE A 66 3.04 5.03 1.82
N GLY A 67 2.54 3.86 1.43
CA GLY A 67 3.30 2.86 0.68
C GLY A 67 3.88 3.39 -0.62
N PHE A 68 3.07 4.07 -1.44
CA PHE A 68 3.53 4.66 -2.70
C PHE A 68 4.51 5.82 -2.50
N VAL A 69 4.30 6.66 -1.48
CA VAL A 69 5.23 7.76 -1.14
C VAL A 69 6.60 7.20 -0.77
N LEU A 70 6.66 6.21 0.12
CA LEU A 70 7.91 5.58 0.54
C LEU A 70 8.63 4.89 -0.63
N LEU A 71 7.88 4.18 -1.48
CA LEU A 71 8.43 3.55 -2.68
C LEU A 71 9.00 4.59 -3.66
N GLY A 72 8.30 5.72 -3.85
CA GLY A 72 8.75 6.83 -4.68
C GLY A 72 10.04 7.47 -4.13
N MET A 73 10.09 7.71 -2.82
CA MET A 73 11.30 8.22 -2.15
C MET A 73 12.48 7.25 -2.32
N GLN A 74 12.26 5.96 -2.10
CA GLN A 74 13.31 4.95 -2.27
C GLN A 74 13.81 4.88 -3.72
N SER A 75 12.91 4.96 -4.69
CA SER A 75 13.25 4.97 -6.12
C SER A 75 14.17 6.16 -6.47
N ARG A 76 13.95 7.32 -5.86
CA ARG A 76 14.80 8.50 -6.04
C ARG A 76 16.17 8.33 -5.39
N CYS A 77 16.23 7.79 -4.18
CA CYS A 77 17.50 7.52 -3.50
C CYS A 77 18.37 6.52 -4.27
N GLN A 78 17.78 5.45 -4.81
CA GLN A 78 18.53 4.47 -5.62
C GLN A 78 19.09 5.11 -6.89
N LYS A 79 18.32 5.95 -7.57
CA LYS A 79 18.80 6.68 -8.76
C LYS A 79 19.97 7.60 -8.43
N ALA A 80 19.89 8.37 -7.36
CA ALA A 80 20.96 9.26 -6.93
C ALA A 80 22.25 8.51 -6.57
N ALA A 81 22.13 7.37 -5.88
CA ALA A 81 23.28 6.52 -5.54
C ALA A 81 23.97 5.94 -6.78
N ASN A 82 23.19 5.52 -7.79
CA ASN A 82 23.74 4.99 -9.04
C ASN A 82 24.53 6.08 -9.80
N THR A 83 24.00 7.31 -9.91
CA THR A 83 24.71 8.42 -10.56
C THR A 83 26.02 8.76 -9.87
N ALA A 84 26.08 8.69 -8.53
CA ALA A 84 27.32 8.98 -7.79
C ALA A 84 28.42 7.93 -7.99
N HIS A 85 28.07 6.69 -8.35
CA HIS A 85 29.04 5.62 -8.63
C HIS A 85 29.59 5.68 -10.07
N GLU A 86 28.97 6.46 -10.96
CA GLU A 86 29.43 6.64 -12.36
C GLU A 86 30.41 7.81 -12.54
N LEU A 87 30.64 8.63 -11.50
CA LEU A 87 31.57 9.77 -11.47
C LEU A 87 32.91 9.38 -10.84
#